data_AF-A0A519BBN3-F1
#
_entry.id   AF-A0A519BBN3-F1
#
_cell.length_a   1.000
_cell.length_b   1.000
_cell.length_c   1.000
_cell.angle_alpha   90.00
_cell.angle_beta   90.00
_cell.angle_gamma   90.00
#
_symmetry.space_group_name_H-M   'P 1'
#
loop_
_entity.id
_entity.type
_entity.pdbx_description
1 polymer ?
#
loop_
_entity_poly.entity_id
_entity_poly.type
_entity_poly.pdbx_seq_one_letter_code
_entity_poly.pdbx_strand_id
1 'polypeptide(L)'
;MEIKEKSNITVYVADFDENFFYLVSSDPMTENYVSDNYIYILPKTKACFKEFPHQFMETTVYIEKITGREVYLSQVHWLYMKNLIKAELGLEVKIIKRYPGILTVGELRTPNQGIDKAALKKLSEKFSEKIYIKPLNTHLNQSKLI
;
A
#
# COMPACT_ATOMS: atom_id res chain seq x y z
N MET A 1 11.28 14.71 -2.57
CA MET A 1 10.20 13.96 -1.89
C MET A 1 10.62 13.76 -0.44
N GLU A 2 9.75 14.02 0.54
CA GLU A 2 10.07 13.70 1.95
C GLU A 2 9.75 12.23 2.20
N ILE A 3 10.77 11.41 2.49
CA ILE A 3 10.62 9.98 2.74
C ILE A 3 10.32 9.78 4.22
N LYS A 4 9.21 9.12 4.53
CA LYS A 4 8.78 8.90 5.91
C LYS A 4 8.35 7.47 6.12
N GLU A 5 8.84 6.85 7.19
CA GLU A 5 8.36 5.53 7.60
C GLU A 5 6.85 5.53 7.78
N LYS A 6 6.24 4.37 7.50
CA LYS A 6 4.81 4.12 7.61
C LYS A 6 3.94 4.91 6.62
N SER A 7 4.54 5.40 5.53
CA SER A 7 3.85 6.02 4.41
C SER A 7 3.94 5.17 3.15
N ASN A 8 3.04 5.45 2.19
CA ASN A 8 3.14 4.89 0.85
C ASN A 8 3.85 5.90 -0.05
N ILE A 9 4.68 5.39 -0.95
CA ILE A 9 5.36 6.18 -1.99
C ILE A 9 5.23 5.48 -3.34
N THR A 10 5.35 6.27 -4.40
CA THR A 10 5.47 5.77 -5.77
C THR A 10 6.94 5.76 -6.15
N VAL A 11 7.38 4.63 -6.71
CA VAL A 11 8.78 4.38 -7.11
C VAL A 11 8.80 3.57 -8.41
N TYR A 12 9.96 3.47 -9.03
CA TYR A 12 10.15 2.76 -10.29
C TYR A 12 11.12 1.60 -10.08
N VAL A 13 10.82 0.43 -10.64
CA VAL A 13 11.72 -0.73 -10.59
C VAL A 13 12.94 -0.46 -11.46
N ALA A 14 14.13 -0.34 -10.87
CA ALA A 14 15.36 -0.07 -11.62
C ALA A 14 16.11 -1.36 -11.94
N ASP A 15 16.21 -2.27 -10.98
CA ASP A 15 16.97 -3.51 -11.09
C ASP A 15 16.39 -4.60 -10.17
N PHE A 16 16.82 -5.85 -10.31
CA PHE A 16 16.42 -6.95 -9.45
C PHE A 16 17.40 -8.13 -9.49
N ASP A 17 17.46 -8.84 -8.37
CA ASP A 17 18.18 -10.12 -8.24
C ASP A 17 17.20 -11.25 -7.87
N GLU A 18 17.72 -12.38 -7.39
CA GLU A 18 16.90 -13.52 -6.96
C GLU A 18 15.91 -13.14 -5.85
N ASN A 19 16.30 -12.27 -4.92
CA ASN A 19 15.62 -12.02 -3.64
C ASN A 19 14.96 -10.64 -3.56
N PHE A 20 15.45 -9.65 -4.30
CA PHE A 20 15.07 -8.25 -4.16
C PHE A 20 14.72 -7.59 -5.49
N PHE A 21 13.81 -6.62 -5.43
CA PHE A 21 13.67 -5.56 -6.40
C PHE A 21 14.33 -4.29 -5.84
N TYR A 22 15.19 -3.67 -6.64
CA TYR A 22 15.79 -2.38 -6.35
C TYR A 22 15.02 -1.29 -7.09
N LEU A 23 14.60 -0.26 -6.35
CA LEU A 23 13.74 0.80 -6.87
C LEU A 23 14.38 2.17 -6.76
N VAL A 24 13.85 3.12 -7.51
CA VAL A 24 14.27 4.52 -7.53
C VAL A 24 13.08 5.45 -7.40
N SER A 25 13.29 6.64 -6.84
CA SER A 25 12.25 7.64 -6.54
C SER A 25 11.73 8.42 -7.75
N SER A 26 12.40 8.32 -8.89
CA SER A 26 12.06 9.05 -10.11
C SER A 26 12.31 8.17 -11.33
N ASP A 27 11.54 8.39 -12.39
CA ASP A 27 11.69 7.66 -13.64
C ASP A 27 13.09 7.88 -14.24
N PRO A 28 13.93 6.84 -14.32
CA PRO A 28 15.29 6.96 -14.84
C PRO A 28 15.34 7.15 -16.37
N MET A 29 14.21 7.05 -17.08
CA MET A 29 14.11 7.40 -18.50
C MET A 29 13.96 8.90 -18.75
N THR A 30 13.76 9.70 -17.69
CA THR A 30 13.62 11.15 -17.83
C THR A 30 14.98 11.84 -17.86
N GLU A 31 15.14 12.84 -18.73
CA GLU A 31 16.38 13.63 -18.86
C GLU A 31 16.75 14.39 -17.56
N ASN A 32 15.79 14.54 -16.64
CA ASN A 32 15.95 15.22 -15.36
C ASN A 32 15.99 14.25 -14.17
N TYR A 33 16.52 13.04 -14.36
CA TYR A 33 16.69 12.10 -13.25
C TYR A 33 17.53 12.72 -12.13
N VAL A 34 16.95 12.83 -10.94
CA VAL A 34 17.63 13.31 -9.73
C VAL A 34 17.56 12.19 -8.69
N SER A 35 18.72 11.59 -8.40
CA SER A 35 18.83 10.65 -7.29
C SER A 35 18.62 11.38 -5.97
N ASP A 36 17.77 10.82 -5.11
CA ASP A 36 17.57 11.28 -3.74
C ASP A 36 18.59 10.69 -2.75
N ASN A 37 19.60 9.96 -3.24
CA ASN A 37 20.64 9.25 -2.49
C ASN A 37 20.16 8.12 -1.59
N TYR A 38 18.93 7.63 -1.76
CA TYR A 38 18.42 6.45 -1.07
C TYR A 38 18.48 5.21 -1.95
N ILE A 39 18.57 4.05 -1.30
CA ILE A 39 18.50 2.73 -1.93
C ILE A 39 17.18 2.10 -1.49
N TYR A 40 16.23 2.00 -2.42
CA TYR A 40 14.92 1.43 -2.14
C TYR A 40 14.93 -0.07 -2.41
N ILE A 41 14.58 -0.86 -1.40
CA ILE A 41 14.72 -2.32 -1.41
C ILE A 41 13.35 -2.94 -1.12
N LEU A 42 12.79 -3.64 -2.10
CA LEU A 42 11.58 -4.44 -1.94
C LEU A 42 11.93 -5.93 -2.02
N PRO A 43 11.93 -6.66 -0.89
CA PRO A 43 12.07 -8.12 -0.93
C PRO A 43 10.93 -8.74 -1.75
N LYS A 44 11.23 -9.73 -2.60
CA LYS A 44 10.19 -10.43 -3.40
C LYS A 44 9.15 -11.11 -2.52
N THR A 45 9.52 -11.54 -1.32
CA THR A 45 8.61 -12.08 -0.29
C THR A 45 7.63 -11.04 0.26
N LYS A 46 7.92 -9.74 0.06
CA LYS A 46 7.08 -8.61 0.45
C LYS A 46 6.44 -7.89 -0.73
N ALA A 47 6.65 -8.35 -1.96
CA ALA A 47 5.98 -7.84 -3.15
C ALA A 47 4.62 -8.56 -3.34
N CYS A 48 3.60 -7.84 -3.81
CA CYS A 48 2.34 -8.48 -4.22
C CYS A 48 2.50 -9.23 -5.55
N PHE A 49 3.40 -8.74 -6.40
CA PHE A 49 3.73 -9.34 -7.69
C PHE A 49 5.09 -10.04 -7.56
N LYS A 50 5.16 -11.31 -7.95
CA LYS A 50 6.42 -12.07 -7.91
C LYS A 50 7.39 -11.65 -9.01
N GLU A 51 6.88 -11.00 -10.06
CA GLU A 51 7.63 -10.52 -11.19
C GLU A 51 7.04 -9.18 -11.63
N PHE A 52 7.92 -8.24 -12.02
CA PHE A 52 7.54 -7.06 -12.77
C PHE A 52 7.80 -7.35 -14.24
N PRO A 53 6.84 -7.13 -15.15
CA PRO A 53 6.96 -7.51 -16.55
C PRO A 53 8.05 -6.72 -17.29
N HIS A 54 8.38 -5.50 -16.81
CA HIS A 54 9.36 -4.62 -17.43
C HIS A 54 10.14 -3.83 -16.37
N GLN A 55 11.39 -3.49 -16.67
CA GLN A 55 12.12 -2.46 -15.93
C GLN A 55 11.41 -1.11 -16.09
N PHE A 56 11.58 -0.25 -15.09
CA PHE A 56 10.99 1.09 -14.98
C PHE A 56 9.47 1.12 -14.87
N MET A 57 8.87 -0.02 -14.55
CA MET A 57 7.48 -0.06 -14.15
C MET A 57 7.29 0.74 -12.86
N GLU A 58 6.37 1.70 -12.91
CA GLU A 58 5.90 2.44 -11.75
C GLU A 58 5.15 1.50 -10.80
N THR A 59 5.43 1.62 -9.50
CA THR A 59 4.73 0.85 -8.49
C THR A 59 4.60 1.62 -7.18
N THR A 60 3.49 1.41 -6.48
CA THR A 60 3.29 1.95 -5.14
C THR A 60 3.77 0.93 -4.11
N VAL A 61 4.48 1.40 -3.09
CA VAL A 61 5.05 0.60 -2.01
C VAL A 61 4.84 1.29 -0.67
N TYR A 62 4.88 0.52 0.42
CA TYR A 62 4.88 1.01 1.79
C TYR A 62 6.29 0.99 2.36
N ILE A 63 6.71 2.10 2.99
CA ILE A 63 8.00 2.20 3.67
C ILE A 63 7.87 1.58 5.06
N GLU A 64 8.45 0.40 5.25
CA GLU A 64 8.45 -0.27 6.55
C GLU A 64 9.51 0.32 7.50
N LYS A 65 10.71 0.56 6.98
CA LYS A 65 11.87 0.96 7.78
C LYS A 65 12.87 1.75 6.94
N ILE A 66 13.52 2.73 7.55
CA ILE A 66 14.66 3.46 6.99
C ILE A 66 15.88 3.20 7.87
N THR A 67 16.99 2.76 7.27
CA THR A 67 18.26 2.50 7.97
C THR A 67 19.40 3.18 7.22
N GLY A 68 19.83 4.35 7.70
CA GLY A 68 20.80 5.17 6.96
C GLY A 68 20.26 5.59 5.60
N ARG A 69 20.86 5.09 4.52
CA ARG A 69 20.41 5.33 3.13
C ARG A 69 19.50 4.23 2.58
N GLU A 70 19.31 3.14 3.31
CA GLU A 70 18.47 2.04 2.86
C GLU A 70 17.02 2.25 3.28
N VAL A 71 16.11 2.10 2.33
CA VAL A 71 14.65 2.22 2.53
C VAL A 71 14.03 0.86 2.24
N TYR A 72 13.58 0.19 3.29
CA TYR A 72 12.98 -1.14 3.20
C TYR A 72 11.48 -1.05 2.95
N LEU A 73 11.05 -1.71 1.90
CA LEU A 73 9.72 -1.58 1.31
C LEU A 73 8.88 -2.84 1.44
N SER A 74 7.58 -2.67 1.27
CA SER A 74 6.60 -3.76 1.33
C SER A 74 5.32 -3.40 0.60
N GLN A 75 4.72 -4.38 -0.04
CA GLN A 75 3.35 -4.32 -0.58
C GLN A 75 2.41 -5.26 0.18
N VAL A 76 2.97 -6.15 1.02
CA VAL A 76 2.22 -7.12 1.83
C VAL A 76 1.76 -6.56 3.18
N HIS A 77 2.40 -5.50 3.69
CA HIS A 77 2.06 -4.92 4.99
C HIS A 77 0.63 -4.37 5.00
N TRP A 78 -0.17 -4.60 6.05
CA TRP A 78 -1.57 -4.16 6.08
C TRP A 78 -1.73 -2.63 6.03
N LEU A 79 -0.76 -1.87 6.55
CA LEU A 79 -0.74 -0.40 6.46
C LEU A 79 -0.63 0.10 5.00
N TYR A 80 -0.01 -0.66 4.11
CA TYR A 80 0.01 -0.36 2.67
C TYR A 80 -1.41 -0.18 2.14
N MET A 81 -2.26 -1.20 2.34
CA MET A 81 -3.65 -1.18 1.87
C MET A 81 -4.50 -0.18 2.64
N LYS A 82 -4.28 0.00 3.94
CA LYS A 82 -4.95 1.05 4.73
C LYS A 82 -4.70 2.43 4.12
N ASN A 83 -3.44 2.75 3.82
CA ASN A 83 -3.04 4.04 3.28
C ASN A 83 -3.61 4.25 1.87
N LEU A 84 -3.65 3.21 1.03
CA LEU A 84 -4.30 3.26 -0.28
C LEU A 84 -5.80 3.55 -0.18
N ILE A 85 -6.51 2.83 0.68
CA ILE A 85 -7.94 3.06 0.92
C ILE A 85 -8.20 4.50 1.37
N LYS A 86 -7.36 5.04 2.26
CA LYS A 86 -7.47 6.44 2.68
C LYS A 86 -7.21 7.42 1.53
N ALA A 87 -6.15 7.21 0.76
CA ALA A 87 -5.74 8.13 -0.32
C ALA A 87 -6.74 8.14 -1.48
N GLU A 88 -7.22 6.96 -1.89
CA GLU A 88 -8.06 6.79 -3.08
C GLU A 88 -9.56 6.98 -2.78
N LEU A 89 -10.00 6.66 -1.54
CA LEU A 89 -11.42 6.65 -1.17
C LEU A 89 -11.77 7.65 -0.06
N GLY A 90 -10.78 8.29 0.57
CA GLY A 90 -11.02 9.17 1.73
C GLY A 90 -11.51 8.43 2.98
N LEU A 91 -11.37 7.10 3.03
CA LEU A 91 -11.92 6.27 4.10
C LEU A 91 -10.89 6.01 5.20
N GLU A 92 -11.23 6.34 6.44
CA GLU A 92 -10.45 5.92 7.60
C GLU A 92 -10.88 4.51 8.01
N VAL A 93 -10.00 3.53 7.82
CA VAL A 93 -10.29 2.12 8.10
C VAL A 93 -9.33 1.52 9.12
N LYS A 94 -9.85 0.59 9.92
CA LYS A 94 -9.08 -0.42 10.63
C LYS A 94 -9.06 -1.68 9.78
N ILE A 95 -7.88 -2.10 9.33
CA ILE A 95 -7.73 -3.40 8.66
C ILE A 95 -7.78 -4.49 9.73
N ILE A 96 -8.72 -5.43 9.59
CA ILE A 96 -8.92 -6.54 10.51
C ILE A 96 -8.09 -7.74 10.04
N LYS A 97 -8.08 -7.98 8.73
CA LYS A 97 -7.43 -9.13 8.12
C LYS A 97 -6.97 -8.79 6.72
N ARG A 98 -5.78 -9.25 6.33
CA ARG A 98 -5.26 -9.11 4.98
C ARG A 98 -4.49 -10.35 4.54
N TYR A 99 -4.80 -10.79 3.33
CA TYR A 99 -4.07 -11.75 2.52
C TYR A 99 -3.67 -11.01 1.24
N PRO A 100 -2.44 -10.50 1.15
CA PRO A 100 -1.98 -9.68 0.02
C PRO A 100 -2.24 -10.36 -1.32
N GLY A 101 -2.78 -9.61 -2.28
CA GLY A 101 -3.14 -10.14 -3.61
C GLY A 101 -4.34 -11.10 -3.63
N ILE A 102 -5.04 -11.26 -2.50
CA ILE A 102 -6.22 -12.15 -2.41
C ILE A 102 -7.40 -11.40 -1.77
N LEU A 103 -7.23 -10.90 -0.55
CA LEU A 103 -8.32 -10.40 0.28
C LEU A 103 -7.86 -9.39 1.33
N THR A 104 -8.49 -8.22 1.38
CA THR A 104 -8.47 -7.30 2.53
C THR A 104 -9.86 -7.18 3.13
N VAL A 105 -9.92 -7.28 4.46
CA VAL A 105 -11.12 -7.01 5.27
C VAL A 105 -10.82 -5.88 6.24
N GLY A 106 -11.61 -4.82 6.15
CA GLY A 106 -11.54 -3.67 7.03
C GLY A 106 -12.88 -3.27 7.61
N GLU A 107 -12.83 -2.35 8.58
CA GLU A 107 -13.97 -1.71 9.20
C GLU A 107 -13.72 -0.20 9.22
N LEU A 108 -14.75 0.59 8.93
CA LEU A 108 -14.68 2.04 9.03
C LEU A 108 -14.37 2.47 10.48
N ARG A 109 -13.64 3.56 10.64
CA ARG A 109 -13.45 4.22 11.95
C ARG A 109 -14.46 5.31 12.22
N THR A 110 -15.11 5.81 11.18
CA THR A 110 -16.11 6.87 11.26
C THR A 110 -17.50 6.25 11.09
N PRO A 111 -18.40 6.39 12.08
CA PRO A 111 -19.80 5.99 11.93
C PRO A 111 -20.45 6.73 10.76
N ASN A 112 -21.40 6.07 10.08
CA ASN A 112 -22.20 6.65 9.00
C ASN A 112 -21.42 7.18 7.79
N GLN A 113 -20.11 6.91 7.68
CA GLN A 113 -19.35 7.24 6.47
C GLN A 113 -19.80 6.33 5.32
N GLY A 114 -20.24 6.95 4.23
CA GLY A 114 -20.61 6.23 3.01
C GLY A 114 -19.40 5.57 2.35
N ILE A 115 -19.59 4.38 1.79
CA ILE A 115 -18.56 3.67 1.01
C ILE A 115 -18.94 3.76 -0.46
N ASP A 116 -18.12 4.46 -1.25
CA ASP A 116 -18.23 4.42 -2.71
C ASP A 116 -17.83 3.03 -3.21
N LYS A 117 -18.83 2.22 -3.56
CA LYS A 117 -18.63 0.85 -4.05
C LYS A 117 -17.94 0.80 -5.41
N ALA A 118 -18.13 1.81 -6.26
CA ALA A 118 -17.50 1.84 -7.58
C ALA A 118 -16.01 2.14 -7.45
N ALA A 119 -15.65 3.12 -6.62
CA ALA A 119 -14.26 3.43 -6.32
C ALA A 119 -13.57 2.27 -5.57
N LEU A 120 -14.24 1.62 -4.61
CA LEU A 120 -13.72 0.44 -3.93
C LEU A 120 -13.47 -0.73 -4.91
N LYS A 121 -14.38 -0.95 -5.87
CA LYS A 121 -14.22 -1.97 -6.91
C LYS A 121 -13.02 -1.68 -7.81
N LYS A 122 -12.87 -0.42 -8.26
CA LYS A 122 -11.69 0.00 -9.04
C LYS A 122 -10.38 -0.24 -8.28
N LEU A 123 -10.34 0.08 -6.99
CA LEU A 123 -9.17 -0.18 -6.16
C LEU A 123 -8.87 -1.68 -6.04
N SER A 124 -9.92 -2.49 -5.87
CA SER A 124 -9.82 -3.95 -5.81
C SER A 124 -9.26 -4.55 -7.11
N GLU A 125 -9.72 -4.06 -8.27
CA GLU A 125 -9.24 -4.49 -9.59
C GLU A 125 -7.79 -4.05 -9.84
N LYS A 126 -7.44 -2.80 -9.52
CA LYS A 126 -6.08 -2.24 -9.67
C LYS A 126 -5.02 -3.09 -8.98
N PHE A 127 -5.33 -3.65 -7.81
CA PHE A 127 -4.41 -4.48 -7.04
C PHE A 127 -4.69 -5.98 -7.11
N SER A 128 -5.66 -6.41 -7.93
CA SER A 128 -6.10 -7.80 -8.01
C SER A 128 -6.37 -8.42 -6.62
N GLU A 129 -6.89 -7.63 -5.68
CA GLU A 129 -7.10 -8.01 -4.28
C GLU A 129 -8.56 -7.70 -3.91
N LYS A 130 -9.33 -8.67 -3.41
CA LYS A 130 -10.73 -8.41 -3.02
C LYS A 130 -10.77 -7.53 -1.77
N ILE A 131 -11.47 -6.39 -1.82
CA ILE A 131 -11.53 -5.46 -0.67
C ILE A 131 -12.95 -5.40 -0.11
N TYR A 132 -13.10 -5.76 1.16
CA TYR A 132 -14.36 -5.66 1.90
C TYR A 132 -14.21 -4.70 3.07
N ILE A 133 -15.00 -3.63 3.08
CA ILE A 133 -15.02 -2.65 4.17
C ILE A 133 -16.41 -2.69 4.81
N LYS A 134 -16.46 -2.95 6.11
CA LYS A 134 -17.69 -2.95 6.90
C LYS A 134 -17.94 -1.56 7.50
N PRO A 135 -19.20 -1.13 7.65
CA PRO A 135 -19.52 0.05 8.44
C PRO A 135 -19.17 -0.18 9.92
N LEU A 136 -18.84 0.91 10.62
CA LEU A 136 -18.65 0.86 12.06
C LEU A 136 -20.01 0.69 12.74
N ASN A 137 -20.26 -0.48 13.34
CA ASN A 137 -21.50 -0.73 14.08
C ASN A 137 -21.38 -0.20 15.51
N THR A 138 -21.97 0.96 15.78
CA THR A 138 -22.05 1.55 17.14
C THR A 138 -23.12 0.93 18.04
N HIS A 139 -24.03 0.11 17.49
CA HIS A 139 -25.19 -0.43 18.23
C HIS A 139 -24.92 -1.65 19.12
N LEU A 140 -23.72 -2.23 19.10
CA LEU A 140 -23.40 -3.44 19.88
C LEU A 140 -22.94 -3.17 21.33
N ASN A 141 -22.75 -1.91 21.74
CA ASN A 141 -22.28 -1.57 23.09
C ASN A 141 -23.38 -1.08 24.05
N GLN A 142 -24.64 -1.00 23.62
CA GLN A 142 -25.74 -0.55 24.50
C GLN A 142 -26.46 -1.70 25.23
N SER A 143 -26.28 -2.95 24.81
CA SER A 143 -26.95 -4.13 25.40
C SER A 143 -26.17 -4.83 26.53
N LYS A 144 -25.17 -4.16 27.12
CA LYS A 144 -24.47 -4.63 28.33
C LYS A 144 -24.66 -3.71 29.56
N LEU A 145 -25.49 -2.68 29.46
CA LEU A 145 -25.85 -1.83 30.58
C LEU A 145 -27.38 -1.71 30.59
N ILE A 146 -27.96 -2.21 31.68
CA ILE A 146 -29.39 -2.27 32.06
C ILE A 146 -30.07 -3.60 31.70
#